data_AF-A0A1I6RPT8-F1
#
_entry.id   AF-A0A1I6RPT8-F1
#
_cell.length_a   1.000
_cell.length_b   1.000
_cell.length_c   1.000
_cell.angle_alpha   90.00
_cell.angle_beta   90.00
_cell.angle_gamma   90.00
#
_symmetry.space_group_name_H-M   'P 1'
#
loop_
_entity.id
_entity.type
_entity.pdbx_description
1 polymer ?
#
loop_
_entity_poly.entity_id
_entity_poly.type
_entity_poly.pdbx_seq_one_letter_code
_entity_poly.pdbx_strand_id
1 'polypeptide(L)'
;MDPVNLNTASHSKVTGAKPALFRWWKRWPEWVRYAAIIWTLIYGTLGVYWSLGGLGFPLGLMNDPNALNSVFRHVTVNDAGPVIAILCFFGVVVLFMFKFKVRGFIRTILIFYAWSVAMILCFIITDTRPIMLVAYAPICLIGALFGLSLHYFDHITWPVVNQFICLVGGVLWAATTLSFQRQSRDACRYCGHKNGTRRWMASNSMARWGRLVTYVAIFAPAYYDITRIAWLFGIPLGITKELFQSLQESGAVWAGAGLALVSISGAFLTRGLIKPWGEIFPRWIPFLAGKRVHPALAIVPAGFVSIMLIAAGIQIVLNFSFSSDFQNWGASTPLLLFPIWGIALGVATIFYYYKRKGRCNYCGL
;
A
#
# COMPACT_ATOMS: atom_id res chain seq x y z
N MET A 1 75.70 -5.10 -6.03
CA MET A 1 74.96 -4.02 -5.37
C MET A 1 73.57 -3.99 -5.97
N ASP A 2 72.58 -4.51 -5.23
CA ASP A 2 71.15 -4.33 -5.51
C ASP A 2 70.76 -2.84 -5.42
N PRO A 3 69.60 -2.43 -5.97
CA PRO A 3 68.38 -2.61 -5.20
C PRO A 3 67.22 -3.25 -5.98
N VAL A 4 66.59 -4.19 -5.28
CA VAL A 4 65.26 -4.76 -5.49
C VAL A 4 64.20 -3.65 -5.39
N ASN A 5 63.39 -3.47 -6.44
CA ASN A 5 62.20 -2.61 -6.38
C ASN A 5 60.95 -3.47 -6.12
N LEU A 6 60.72 -3.73 -4.84
CA LEU A 6 59.45 -4.20 -4.29
C LEU A 6 58.50 -3.01 -4.17
N ASN A 7 57.37 -3.04 -4.90
CA ASN A 7 56.03 -2.95 -4.33
C ASN A 7 54.96 -2.65 -5.40
N THR A 8 54.37 -3.74 -5.86
CA THR A 8 52.98 -3.85 -6.27
C THR A 8 52.01 -3.33 -5.19
N ALA A 9 51.15 -2.39 -5.54
CA ALA A 9 49.82 -2.27 -4.95
C ALA A 9 48.89 -1.53 -5.91
N SER A 10 48.40 -2.24 -6.93
CA SER A 10 47.21 -1.80 -7.65
C SER A 10 46.04 -1.81 -6.66
N HIS A 11 45.62 -0.63 -6.22
CA HIS A 11 44.36 -0.45 -5.50
C HIS A 11 43.22 -0.85 -6.46
N SER A 12 42.89 -2.14 -6.46
CA SER A 12 41.61 -2.62 -6.91
C SER A 12 40.56 -1.87 -6.09
N LYS A 13 39.80 -0.98 -6.75
CA LYS A 13 38.58 -0.41 -6.17
C LYS A 13 37.68 -1.58 -5.81
N VAL A 14 37.71 -1.98 -4.54
CA VAL A 14 36.70 -2.83 -3.93
C VAL A 14 35.39 -2.08 -4.11
N THR A 15 34.65 -2.48 -5.14
CA THR A 15 33.30 -2.00 -5.39
C THR A 15 32.52 -2.32 -4.13
N GLY A 16 32.17 -1.28 -3.36
CA GLY A 16 31.47 -1.41 -2.10
C GLY A 16 30.31 -2.39 -2.24
N ALA A 17 30.44 -3.53 -1.57
CA ALA A 17 29.43 -4.57 -1.57
C ALA A 17 28.15 -3.95 -1.03
N LYS A 18 27.19 -3.70 -1.93
CA LYS A 18 25.88 -3.17 -1.54
C LYS A 18 25.27 -4.13 -0.50
N PRO A 19 24.73 -3.61 0.61
CA PRO A 19 24.23 -4.42 1.70
C PRO A 19 23.22 -5.45 1.19
N ALA A 20 23.31 -6.69 1.71
CA ALA A 20 22.57 -7.86 1.27
C ALA A 20 21.05 -7.63 1.20
N LEU A 21 20.52 -6.74 2.06
CA LEU A 21 19.10 -6.38 2.14
C LEU A 21 18.50 -5.91 0.81
N PHE A 22 19.26 -5.15 0.01
CA PHE A 22 18.76 -4.64 -1.28
C PHE A 22 18.87 -5.63 -2.43
N ARG A 23 19.66 -6.71 -2.29
CA ARG A 23 19.79 -7.75 -3.33
C ARG A 23 18.54 -8.60 -3.43
N TRP A 24 17.91 -8.93 -2.30
CA TRP A 24 16.67 -9.71 -2.27
C TRP A 24 15.51 -8.98 -2.95
N TRP A 25 15.37 -7.67 -2.74
CA TRP A 25 14.37 -6.83 -3.44
C TRP A 25 14.50 -6.91 -4.97
N LYS A 26 15.73 -6.93 -5.49
CA LYS A 26 15.97 -6.99 -6.94
C LYS A 26 15.62 -8.34 -7.55
N ARG A 27 15.55 -9.40 -6.74
CA ARG A 27 15.18 -10.77 -7.12
C ARG A 27 13.74 -11.12 -6.76
N TRP A 28 12.89 -10.11 -6.57
CA TRP A 28 11.48 -10.31 -6.18
C TRP A 28 10.70 -11.34 -7.01
N PRO A 29 10.84 -11.45 -8.34
CA PRO A 29 10.09 -12.45 -9.11
C PRO A 29 10.51 -13.90 -8.79
N GLU A 30 11.68 -14.11 -8.18
CA GLU A 30 12.20 -15.45 -7.83
C GLU A 30 11.61 -15.94 -6.50
N TRP A 31 11.53 -15.07 -5.49
CA TRP A 31 11.08 -15.47 -4.15
C TRP A 31 9.59 -15.23 -3.89
N VAL A 32 8.94 -14.30 -4.60
CA VAL A 32 7.57 -13.86 -4.27
C VAL A 32 6.55 -14.98 -4.32
N ARG A 33 6.71 -15.93 -5.26
CA ARG A 33 5.84 -17.09 -5.35
C ARG A 33 5.97 -18.00 -4.13
N TYR A 34 7.19 -18.22 -3.65
CA TYR A 34 7.43 -19.05 -2.46
C TYR A 34 6.87 -18.37 -1.21
N ALA A 35 7.05 -17.05 -1.08
CA ALA A 35 6.44 -16.28 -0.01
C ALA A 35 4.90 -16.35 -0.06
N ALA A 36 4.28 -16.26 -1.24
CA ALA A 36 2.82 -16.43 -1.40
C ALA A 36 2.36 -17.85 -1.02
N ILE A 37 3.12 -18.89 -1.37
CA ILE A 37 2.81 -20.28 -0.95
C ILE A 37 2.87 -20.41 0.57
N ILE A 38 3.94 -19.94 1.20
CA ILE A 38 4.11 -19.98 2.66
C ILE A 38 2.96 -19.23 3.34
N TRP A 39 2.64 -18.02 2.88
CA TRP A 39 1.54 -17.22 3.41
C TRP A 39 0.20 -17.97 3.28
N THR A 40 -0.06 -18.56 2.10
CA THR A 40 -1.31 -19.29 1.83
C THR A 40 -1.42 -20.56 2.67
N LEU A 41 -0.32 -21.27 2.90
CA LEU A 41 -0.29 -22.43 3.80
C LEU A 41 -0.58 -22.01 5.25
N ILE A 42 0.10 -20.98 5.76
CA ILE A 42 -0.12 -20.47 7.12
C ILE A 42 -1.58 -20.03 7.29
N TYR A 43 -2.09 -19.19 6.39
CA TYR A 43 -3.45 -18.69 6.50
C TYR A 43 -4.50 -19.80 6.27
N GLY A 44 -4.21 -20.78 5.42
CA GLY A 44 -5.03 -21.98 5.25
C GLY A 44 -5.08 -22.84 6.50
N THR A 45 -3.94 -23.04 7.19
CA THR A 45 -3.92 -23.74 8.48
C THR A 45 -4.68 -22.99 9.57
N LEU A 46 -4.64 -21.65 9.57
CA LEU A 46 -5.49 -20.84 10.44
C LEU A 46 -6.98 -21.03 10.12
N GLY A 47 -7.34 -21.08 8.83
CA GLY A 47 -8.71 -21.38 8.39
C GLY A 47 -9.21 -22.73 8.93
N VAL A 48 -8.38 -23.78 8.85
CA VAL A 48 -8.70 -25.10 9.42
C VAL A 48 -8.80 -25.02 10.94
N TYR A 49 -7.85 -24.37 11.61
CA TYR A 49 -7.85 -24.20 13.06
C TYR A 49 -9.14 -23.53 13.57
N TRP A 50 -9.56 -22.43 12.93
CA TRP A 50 -10.82 -21.76 13.28
C TRP A 50 -12.04 -22.64 12.98
N SER A 51 -12.02 -23.40 11.89
CA SER A 51 -13.11 -24.34 11.56
C SER A 51 -13.27 -25.45 12.61
N LEU A 52 -12.19 -25.81 13.30
CA LEU A 52 -12.18 -26.80 14.38
C LEU A 52 -12.49 -26.20 15.76
N GLY A 53 -12.96 -24.94 15.83
CA GLY A 53 -13.30 -24.26 17.08
C GLY A 53 -12.13 -23.53 17.74
N GLY A 54 -11.04 -23.29 16.99
CA GLY A 54 -9.92 -22.49 17.46
C GLY A 54 -10.30 -21.05 17.78
N LEU A 55 -9.67 -20.47 18.81
CA LEU A 55 -9.96 -19.11 19.28
C LEU A 55 -9.37 -18.04 18.34
N GLY A 56 -9.83 -16.80 18.49
CA GLY A 56 -9.24 -15.65 17.80
C GLY A 56 -9.57 -15.58 16.31
N PHE A 57 -10.78 -15.96 15.90
CA PHE A 57 -11.24 -15.69 14.54
C PHE A 57 -11.41 -14.15 14.36
N PRO A 58 -10.79 -13.53 13.34
CA PRO A 58 -10.64 -12.07 13.28
C PRO A 58 -11.81 -11.33 12.60
N LEU A 59 -12.81 -12.02 12.06
CA LEU A 59 -13.91 -11.42 11.30
C LEU A 59 -15.26 -11.55 12.03
N GLY A 60 -16.20 -10.69 11.66
CA GLY A 60 -17.56 -10.68 12.19
C GLY A 60 -17.70 -9.93 13.51
N LEU A 61 -18.88 -9.33 13.73
CA LEU A 61 -19.20 -8.51 14.90
C LEU A 61 -19.09 -9.27 16.23
N MET A 62 -19.30 -10.59 16.20
CA MET A 62 -19.16 -11.45 17.38
C MET A 62 -17.72 -11.46 17.92
N ASN A 63 -16.72 -11.29 17.04
CA ASN A 63 -15.30 -11.33 17.41
C ASN A 63 -14.66 -9.94 17.37
N ASP A 64 -15.30 -8.99 16.69
CA ASP A 64 -14.82 -7.63 16.52
C ASP A 64 -15.99 -6.65 16.61
N PRO A 65 -16.27 -6.12 17.81
CA PRO A 65 -17.36 -5.16 18.03
C PRO A 65 -17.23 -3.89 17.17
N ASN A 66 -16.01 -3.57 16.71
CA ASN A 66 -15.71 -2.39 15.91
C ASN A 66 -15.85 -2.64 14.39
N ALA A 67 -16.28 -3.82 13.96
CA ALA A 67 -16.42 -4.20 12.56
C ALA A 67 -17.72 -3.70 11.88
N LEU A 68 -18.45 -2.75 12.47
CA LEU A 68 -19.77 -2.27 11.97
C LEU A 68 -19.75 -1.87 10.48
N ASN A 69 -18.65 -1.25 10.04
CA ASN A 69 -18.45 -0.77 8.67
C ASN A 69 -17.77 -1.79 7.74
N SER A 70 -17.37 -2.95 8.27
CA SER A 70 -16.72 -4.00 7.49
C SER A 70 -17.72 -4.77 6.63
N VAL A 71 -17.30 -5.18 5.44
CA VAL A 71 -18.12 -5.99 4.52
C VAL A 71 -18.50 -7.34 5.14
N PHE A 72 -17.62 -7.92 5.97
CA PHE A 72 -17.82 -9.22 6.61
C PHE A 72 -18.36 -9.11 8.04
N ARG A 73 -19.09 -8.03 8.37
CA ARG A 73 -19.61 -7.78 9.73
C ARG A 73 -20.53 -8.88 10.28
N HIS A 74 -21.25 -9.63 9.43
CA HIS A 74 -22.15 -10.70 9.86
C HIS A 74 -21.59 -12.12 9.67
N VAL A 75 -20.34 -12.23 9.25
CA VAL A 75 -19.71 -13.54 9.01
C VAL A 75 -19.46 -14.25 10.34
N THR A 76 -19.81 -15.54 10.38
CA THR A 76 -19.49 -16.42 11.50
C THR A 76 -18.29 -17.30 11.19
N VAL A 77 -17.69 -17.86 12.25
CA VAL A 77 -16.56 -18.80 12.13
C VAL A 77 -16.96 -20.04 11.33
N ASN A 78 -18.18 -20.53 11.54
CA ASN A 78 -18.71 -21.74 10.90
C ASN A 78 -18.83 -21.58 9.38
N ASP A 79 -19.10 -20.37 8.91
CA ASP A 79 -19.22 -20.09 7.47
C ASP A 79 -17.85 -19.81 6.85
N ALA A 80 -17.06 -18.92 7.46
CA ALA A 80 -15.84 -18.44 6.84
C ALA A 80 -14.60 -19.30 7.08
N GLY A 81 -14.50 -20.00 8.20
CA GLY A 81 -13.37 -20.90 8.48
C GLY A 81 -13.18 -21.93 7.35
N PRO A 82 -14.21 -22.72 7.01
CA PRO A 82 -14.12 -23.72 5.94
C PRO A 82 -13.85 -23.09 4.57
N VAL A 83 -14.49 -21.95 4.28
CA VAL A 83 -14.30 -21.23 3.01
C VAL A 83 -12.84 -20.75 2.87
N ILE A 84 -12.25 -20.20 3.93
CA ILE A 84 -10.84 -19.78 3.94
C ILE A 84 -9.94 -20.99 3.67
N ALA A 85 -10.17 -22.11 4.35
CA ALA A 85 -9.38 -23.33 4.17
C ALA A 85 -9.46 -23.86 2.72
N ILE A 86 -10.67 -23.95 2.16
CA ILE A 86 -10.91 -24.40 0.78
C ILE A 86 -10.25 -23.46 -0.23
N LEU A 87 -10.43 -22.15 -0.07
CA LEU A 87 -9.79 -21.16 -0.94
C LEU A 87 -8.26 -21.26 -0.85
N CYS A 88 -7.69 -21.38 0.34
CA CYS A 88 -6.24 -21.53 0.48
C CYS A 88 -5.72 -22.83 -0.15
N PHE A 89 -6.47 -23.94 -0.04
CA PHE A 89 -6.14 -25.21 -0.69
C PHE A 89 -6.04 -25.06 -2.22
N PHE A 90 -7.09 -24.52 -2.86
CA PHE A 90 -7.05 -24.20 -4.29
C PHE A 90 -5.95 -23.19 -4.62
N GLY A 91 -5.70 -22.24 -3.72
CA GLY A 91 -4.64 -21.25 -3.87
C GLY A 91 -3.25 -21.89 -3.97
N VAL A 92 -2.94 -22.88 -3.14
CA VAL A 92 -1.66 -23.62 -3.22
C VAL A 92 -1.56 -24.35 -4.56
N VAL A 93 -2.64 -24.98 -5.04
CA VAL A 93 -2.67 -25.64 -6.36
C VAL A 93 -2.39 -24.64 -7.48
N VAL A 94 -3.04 -23.47 -7.47
CA VAL A 94 -2.82 -22.41 -8.46
C VAL A 94 -1.38 -21.90 -8.44
N LEU A 95 -0.82 -21.62 -7.26
CA LEU A 95 0.56 -21.16 -7.10
C LEU A 95 1.58 -22.22 -7.57
N PHE A 96 1.28 -23.50 -7.37
CA PHE A 96 2.09 -24.60 -7.89
C PHE A 96 2.02 -24.66 -9.42
N MET A 97 0.82 -24.52 -10.00
CA MET A 97 0.62 -24.51 -11.45
C MET A 97 1.38 -23.38 -12.17
N PHE A 98 1.64 -22.25 -11.49
CA PHE A 98 2.48 -21.18 -12.02
C PHE A 98 3.94 -21.57 -12.30
N LYS A 99 4.38 -22.77 -11.88
CA LYS A 99 5.68 -23.35 -12.29
C LYS A 99 5.69 -23.73 -13.77
N PHE A 100 4.54 -24.13 -14.32
CA PHE A 100 4.43 -24.69 -15.66
C PHE A 100 4.07 -23.63 -16.70
N LYS A 101 4.40 -23.90 -17.97
CA LYS A 101 3.95 -23.07 -19.10
C LYS A 101 2.50 -23.43 -19.44
N VAL A 102 1.56 -22.71 -18.82
CA VAL A 102 0.13 -22.87 -19.08
C VAL A 102 -0.31 -21.90 -20.19
N ARG A 103 -1.14 -22.37 -21.13
CA ARG A 103 -1.67 -21.59 -22.26
C ARG A 103 -3.20 -21.75 -22.36
N GLY A 104 -3.83 -20.92 -23.20
CA GLY A 104 -5.27 -21.00 -23.48
C GLY A 104 -6.16 -20.66 -22.29
N PHE A 105 -7.32 -21.31 -22.23
CA PHE A 105 -8.38 -21.06 -21.24
C PHE A 105 -7.94 -21.27 -19.79
N ILE A 106 -7.14 -22.32 -19.52
CA ILE A 106 -6.63 -22.63 -18.17
C ILE A 106 -5.82 -21.46 -17.62
N ARG A 107 -4.96 -20.84 -18.45
CA ARG A 107 -4.19 -19.66 -18.04
C ARG A 107 -5.10 -18.52 -17.62
N THR A 108 -6.18 -18.27 -18.33
CA THR A 108 -7.15 -17.22 -18.01
C THR A 108 -7.80 -17.47 -16.66
N ILE A 109 -8.23 -18.71 -16.39
CA ILE A 109 -8.81 -19.10 -15.09
C ILE A 109 -7.82 -18.86 -13.96
N LEU A 110 -6.56 -19.34 -14.09
CA LEU A 110 -5.58 -19.21 -13.01
C LEU A 110 -5.25 -17.74 -12.72
N ILE A 111 -5.13 -16.91 -13.75
CA ILE A 111 -4.88 -15.47 -13.61
C ILE A 111 -6.09 -14.78 -12.97
N PHE A 112 -7.30 -15.13 -13.39
CA PHE A 112 -8.54 -14.58 -12.82
C PHE A 112 -8.64 -14.91 -11.34
N TYR A 113 -8.50 -16.19 -10.98
CA TYR A 113 -8.51 -16.63 -9.59
C TYR A 113 -7.47 -15.88 -8.74
N ALA A 114 -6.22 -15.81 -9.22
CA ALA A 114 -5.15 -15.21 -8.45
C ALA A 114 -5.30 -13.67 -8.28
N TRP A 115 -5.83 -12.98 -9.29
CA TRP A 115 -6.19 -11.56 -9.15
C TRP A 115 -7.40 -11.37 -8.23
N SER A 116 -8.41 -12.23 -8.30
CA SER A 116 -9.57 -12.18 -7.40
C SER A 116 -9.14 -12.34 -5.93
N VAL A 117 -8.28 -13.30 -5.63
CA VAL A 117 -7.70 -13.46 -4.28
C VAL A 117 -6.94 -12.20 -3.84
N ALA A 118 -6.09 -11.65 -4.71
CA ALA A 118 -5.36 -10.42 -4.41
C ALA A 118 -6.29 -9.23 -4.14
N MET A 119 -7.36 -9.06 -4.93
CA MET A 119 -8.33 -7.99 -4.76
C MET A 119 -9.16 -8.14 -3.48
N ILE A 120 -9.60 -9.36 -3.16
CA ILE A 120 -10.34 -9.65 -1.92
C ILE A 120 -9.49 -9.31 -0.70
N LEU A 121 -8.24 -9.79 -0.67
CA LEU A 121 -7.32 -9.56 0.44
C LEU A 121 -6.97 -8.07 0.62
N CYS A 122 -6.69 -7.36 -0.48
CA CYS A 122 -6.29 -5.95 -0.41
C CYS A 122 -7.45 -4.98 -0.17
N PHE A 123 -8.64 -5.24 -0.71
CA PHE A 123 -9.70 -4.21 -0.79
C PHE A 123 -11.02 -4.60 -0.13
N ILE A 124 -11.31 -5.89 0.06
CA ILE A 124 -12.59 -6.34 0.62
C ILE A 124 -12.46 -6.65 2.12
N ILE A 125 -11.39 -7.35 2.51
CA ILE A 125 -11.13 -7.67 3.92
C ILE A 125 -10.65 -6.44 4.71
N THR A 126 -9.92 -5.56 4.05
CA THR A 126 -9.34 -4.35 4.67
C THR A 126 -10.40 -3.28 4.83
N ASP A 127 -10.53 -2.72 6.04
CA ASP A 127 -11.41 -1.60 6.36
C ASP A 127 -10.67 -0.27 6.57
N THR A 128 -11.33 0.70 7.20
CA THR A 128 -10.76 2.02 7.46
C THR A 128 -9.71 2.02 8.58
N ARG A 129 -9.64 0.97 9.41
CA ARG A 129 -8.78 0.95 10.61
C ARG A 129 -7.29 0.88 10.27
N PRO A 130 -6.82 0.10 9.29
CA PRO A 130 -5.41 0.12 8.91
C PRO A 130 -4.92 1.48 8.44
N ILE A 131 -5.73 2.22 7.64
CA ILE A 131 -5.34 3.59 7.24
C ILE A 131 -5.37 4.55 8.42
N MET A 132 -6.35 4.43 9.33
CA MET A 132 -6.38 5.23 10.56
C MET A 132 -5.12 4.99 11.38
N LEU A 133 -4.75 3.73 11.64
CA LEU A 133 -3.56 3.40 12.43
C LEU A 133 -2.30 4.05 11.83
N VAL A 134 -2.12 3.94 10.50
CA VAL A 134 -0.98 4.56 9.80
C VAL A 134 -1.03 6.08 9.86
N ALA A 135 -2.21 6.70 9.72
CA ALA A 135 -2.37 8.15 9.71
C ALA A 135 -2.21 8.79 11.11
N TYR A 136 -2.65 8.10 12.17
CA TYR A 136 -2.50 8.54 13.55
C TYR A 136 -1.09 8.27 14.11
N ALA A 137 -0.35 7.29 13.58
CA ALA A 137 1.01 6.97 14.04
C ALA A 137 1.94 8.19 14.20
N PRO A 138 2.12 9.09 13.20
CA PRO A 138 2.98 10.26 13.35
C PRO A 138 2.45 11.27 14.39
N ILE A 139 1.13 11.42 14.51
CA ILE A 139 0.50 12.33 15.48
C ILE A 139 0.77 11.80 16.90
N CYS A 140 0.55 10.51 17.12
CA CYS A 140 0.79 9.86 18.40
C CYS A 140 2.27 9.85 18.77
N LEU A 141 3.16 9.63 17.81
CA LEU A 141 4.60 9.71 18.03
C LEU A 141 5.04 11.11 18.48
N ILE A 142 4.57 12.16 17.79
CA ILE A 142 4.89 13.54 18.16
C ILE A 142 4.30 13.85 19.54
N GLY A 143 3.03 13.50 19.80
CA GLY A 143 2.42 13.71 21.10
C GLY A 143 3.18 13.03 22.24
N ALA A 144 3.63 11.79 22.04
CA ALA A 144 4.44 11.06 23.01
C ALA A 144 5.79 11.74 23.29
N LEU A 145 6.44 12.33 22.28
CA LEU A 145 7.68 13.11 22.47
C LEU A 145 7.47 14.36 23.35
N PHE A 146 6.25 14.90 23.37
CA PHE A 146 5.85 16.02 24.23
C PHE A 146 5.21 15.57 25.56
N GLY A 147 5.28 14.27 25.90
CA GLY A 147 4.76 13.74 27.16
C GLY A 147 3.26 13.49 27.20
N LEU A 148 2.56 13.53 26.06
CA LEU A 148 1.14 13.19 25.99
C LEU A 148 0.95 11.67 25.96
N SER A 149 0.23 11.13 26.93
CA SER A 149 -0.16 9.72 26.97
C SER A 149 -1.34 9.47 26.02
N LEU A 150 -1.04 9.14 24.76
CA LEU A 150 -2.05 8.78 23.77
C LEU A 150 -2.22 7.26 23.73
N HIS A 151 -3.46 6.79 23.88
CA HIS A 151 -3.88 5.38 23.86
C HIS A 151 -3.79 4.73 22.46
N TYR A 152 -2.67 4.94 21.76
CA TYR A 152 -2.49 4.48 20.38
C TYR A 152 -2.48 2.95 20.27
N PHE A 153 -1.85 2.27 21.23
CA PHE A 153 -1.71 0.81 21.21
C PHE A 153 -3.05 0.09 21.42
N ASP A 154 -4.04 0.74 22.02
CA ASP A 154 -5.38 0.17 22.24
C ASP A 154 -6.13 -0.04 20.92
N HIS A 155 -5.73 0.68 19.87
CA HIS A 155 -6.26 0.51 18.51
C HIS A 155 -5.57 -0.62 17.73
N ILE A 156 -4.47 -1.19 18.24
CA ILE A 156 -3.77 -2.32 17.62
C ILE A 156 -4.41 -3.63 18.13
N THR A 157 -5.61 -3.89 17.65
CA THR A 157 -6.34 -5.11 17.98
C THR A 157 -5.98 -6.24 17.02
N TRP A 158 -6.22 -7.49 17.43
CA TRP A 158 -5.99 -8.66 16.58
C TRP A 158 -6.67 -8.59 15.20
N PRO A 159 -7.96 -8.19 15.08
CA PRO A 159 -8.59 -7.98 13.77
C PRO A 159 -7.83 -7.00 12.87
N VAL A 160 -7.32 -5.89 13.42
CA VAL A 160 -6.54 -4.91 12.67
C VAL A 160 -5.21 -5.51 12.21
N VAL A 161 -4.51 -6.22 13.09
CA VAL A 161 -3.27 -6.95 12.73
C VAL A 161 -3.55 -7.98 11.62
N ASN A 162 -4.65 -8.72 11.71
CA ASN A 162 -5.04 -9.68 10.68
C ASN A 162 -5.27 -9.00 9.32
N GLN A 163 -5.85 -7.80 9.28
CA GLN A 163 -5.99 -7.05 8.03
C GLN A 163 -4.62 -6.69 7.41
N PHE A 164 -3.62 -6.33 8.21
CA PHE A 164 -2.25 -6.15 7.71
C PHE A 164 -1.66 -7.46 7.16
N ILE A 165 -1.92 -8.61 7.82
CA ILE A 165 -1.52 -9.93 7.34
C ILE A 165 -2.18 -10.23 5.98
N CYS A 166 -3.48 -9.97 5.84
CA CYS A 166 -4.22 -10.11 4.58
C CYS A 166 -3.67 -9.19 3.50
N LEU A 167 -3.38 -7.93 3.81
CA LEU A 167 -2.84 -6.96 2.85
C LEU A 167 -1.46 -7.39 2.35
N VAL A 168 -0.59 -7.90 3.22
CA VAL A 168 0.68 -8.53 2.80
C VAL A 168 0.44 -9.72 1.88
N GLY A 169 -0.50 -10.61 2.24
CA GLY A 169 -0.92 -11.72 1.39
C GLY A 169 -1.39 -11.28 0.01
N GLY A 170 -2.27 -10.28 -0.05
CA GLY A 170 -2.81 -9.72 -1.28
C GLY A 170 -1.72 -9.14 -2.18
N VAL A 171 -0.74 -8.42 -1.62
CA VAL A 171 0.41 -7.90 -2.36
C VAL A 171 1.29 -9.04 -2.88
N LEU A 172 1.54 -10.09 -2.10
CA LEU A 172 2.29 -11.28 -2.54
C LEU A 172 1.59 -12.01 -3.69
N TRP A 173 0.26 -12.16 -3.60
CA TRP A 173 -0.57 -12.75 -4.65
C TRP A 173 -0.56 -11.89 -5.93
N ALA A 174 -0.74 -10.57 -5.82
CA ALA A 174 -0.69 -9.65 -6.95
C ALA A 174 0.68 -9.68 -7.64
N ALA A 175 1.77 -9.63 -6.87
CA ALA A 175 3.13 -9.66 -7.40
C ALA A 175 3.45 -11.01 -8.07
N THR A 176 3.04 -12.13 -7.47
CA THR A 176 3.20 -13.47 -8.07
C THR A 176 2.43 -13.58 -9.38
N THR A 177 1.17 -13.13 -9.40
CA THR A 177 0.31 -13.14 -10.59
C THR A 177 0.90 -12.28 -11.70
N LEU A 178 1.41 -11.09 -11.37
CA LEU A 178 2.08 -10.20 -12.32
C LEU A 178 3.34 -10.84 -12.91
N SER A 179 4.15 -11.52 -12.10
CA SER A 179 5.34 -12.25 -12.56
C SER A 179 4.96 -13.38 -13.53
N PHE A 180 3.95 -14.18 -13.19
CA PHE A 180 3.43 -15.25 -14.04
C PHE A 180 2.82 -14.70 -15.34
N GLN A 181 2.04 -13.63 -15.26
CA GLN A 181 1.43 -12.99 -16.43
C GLN A 181 2.49 -12.45 -17.40
N ARG A 182 3.58 -11.85 -16.90
CA ARG A 182 4.72 -11.43 -17.73
C ARG A 182 5.40 -12.62 -18.40
N GLN A 183 5.70 -13.67 -17.64
CA GLN A 183 6.30 -14.88 -18.17
C GLN A 183 5.42 -15.53 -19.26
N SER A 184 4.12 -15.63 -19.02
CA SER A 184 3.16 -16.24 -19.96
C SER A 184 2.96 -15.44 -21.25
N ARG A 185 3.43 -14.19 -21.30
CA ARG A 185 3.44 -13.32 -22.50
C ARG A 185 4.82 -13.28 -23.18
N ASP A 186 5.74 -14.13 -22.76
CA ASP A 186 7.15 -14.13 -23.17
C ASP A 186 7.83 -12.76 -22.97
N ALA A 187 7.41 -12.04 -21.94
CA ALA A 187 8.03 -10.80 -21.49
C ALA A 187 8.97 -11.06 -20.31
N CYS A 188 9.95 -10.18 -20.10
CA CYS A 188 10.85 -10.28 -18.97
C CYS A 188 10.07 -10.21 -17.64
N ARG A 189 10.26 -11.20 -16.74
CA ARG A 189 9.58 -11.26 -15.43
C ARG A 189 9.83 -10.01 -14.57
N TYR A 190 11.05 -9.49 -14.64
CA TYR A 190 11.48 -8.30 -13.90
C TYR A 190 10.93 -7.01 -14.47
N CYS A 191 11.14 -6.80 -15.78
CA CYS A 191 10.85 -5.51 -16.38
C CYS A 191 9.49 -5.39 -17.05
N GLY A 192 8.90 -6.51 -17.47
CA GLY A 192 7.68 -6.57 -18.27
C GLY A 192 7.89 -6.22 -19.75
N HIS A 193 9.11 -5.89 -20.18
CA HIS A 193 9.40 -5.60 -21.58
C HIS A 193 9.42 -6.88 -22.42
N LYS A 194 8.97 -6.73 -23.66
CA LYS A 194 9.11 -7.69 -24.75
C LYS A 194 9.99 -7.04 -25.83
N ASN A 195 10.76 -7.82 -26.58
CA ASN A 195 11.49 -7.29 -27.73
C ASN A 195 10.51 -6.56 -28.67
N GLY A 196 10.75 -5.27 -28.94
CA GLY A 196 9.93 -4.44 -29.84
C GLY A 196 9.00 -3.39 -29.20
N THR A 197 8.71 -3.45 -27.89
CA THR A 197 7.73 -2.52 -27.24
C THR A 197 8.33 -1.21 -26.67
N ARG A 198 9.50 -0.77 -27.13
CA ARG A 198 10.18 0.45 -26.64
C ARG A 198 9.41 1.76 -26.84
N ARG A 199 8.44 1.80 -27.76
CA ARG A 199 7.94 3.05 -28.34
C ARG A 199 6.97 3.83 -27.46
N TRP A 200 6.25 3.19 -26.55
CA TRP A 200 5.21 3.87 -25.74
C TRP A 200 5.75 4.44 -24.41
N MET A 201 6.65 3.73 -23.72
CA MET A 201 7.16 4.17 -22.40
C MET A 201 8.12 5.37 -22.46
N ALA A 202 8.76 5.62 -23.62
CA ALA A 202 9.66 6.75 -23.80
C ALA A 202 8.97 8.02 -24.35
N SER A 203 7.63 8.01 -24.49
CA SER A 203 6.90 9.11 -25.12
C SER A 203 6.70 10.31 -24.18
N ASN A 204 6.76 11.51 -24.74
CA ASN A 204 6.39 12.77 -24.07
C ASN A 204 4.98 12.72 -23.45
N SER A 205 4.06 11.93 -24.03
CA SER A 205 2.71 11.76 -23.50
C SER A 205 2.70 11.08 -22.13
N MET A 206 3.55 10.08 -21.89
CA MET A 206 3.66 9.41 -20.59
C MET A 206 4.11 10.39 -19.48
N ALA A 207 5.08 11.26 -19.79
CA ALA A 207 5.54 12.27 -18.85
C ALA A 207 4.47 13.33 -18.55
N ARG A 208 3.60 13.65 -19.51
CA ARG A 208 2.45 14.55 -19.30
C ARG A 208 1.39 13.91 -18.40
N TRP A 209 0.98 12.67 -18.71
CA TRP A 209 0.01 11.93 -17.89
C TRP A 209 0.53 11.67 -16.48
N GLY A 210 1.81 11.27 -16.33
CA GLY A 210 2.43 11.10 -15.02
C GLY A 210 2.39 12.37 -14.17
N ARG A 211 2.61 13.54 -14.77
CA ARG A 211 2.45 14.84 -14.07
C ARG A 211 0.99 15.12 -13.70
N LEU A 212 0.07 14.95 -14.65
CA LEU A 212 -1.35 15.20 -14.42
C LEU A 212 -1.89 14.35 -13.27
N VAL A 213 -1.66 13.04 -13.30
CA VAL A 213 -2.14 12.12 -12.26
C VAL A 213 -1.49 12.43 -10.91
N THR A 214 -0.21 12.82 -10.89
CA THR A 214 0.44 13.25 -9.65
C THR A 214 -0.21 14.51 -9.07
N TYR A 215 -0.59 15.48 -9.91
CA TYR A 215 -1.34 16.65 -9.42
C TYR A 215 -2.73 16.28 -8.89
N VAL A 216 -3.43 15.36 -9.54
CA VAL A 216 -4.71 14.83 -9.01
C VAL A 216 -4.48 14.22 -7.62
N ALA A 217 -3.43 13.42 -7.43
CA ALA A 217 -3.10 12.84 -6.13
C ALA A 217 -2.72 13.88 -5.06
N ILE A 218 -2.15 15.03 -5.46
CA ILE A 218 -1.79 16.14 -4.56
C ILE A 218 -3.05 16.92 -4.13
N PHE A 219 -3.97 17.16 -5.04
CA PHE A 219 -5.16 17.99 -4.78
C PHE A 219 -6.38 17.20 -4.27
N ALA A 220 -6.42 15.88 -4.47
CA ALA A 220 -7.53 15.05 -4.01
C ALA A 220 -7.85 15.19 -2.50
N PRO A 221 -6.87 15.23 -1.58
CA PRO A 221 -7.17 15.43 -0.16
C PRO A 221 -7.49 16.88 0.22
N ALA A 222 -7.30 17.86 -0.67
CA ALA A 222 -7.47 19.28 -0.32
C ALA A 222 -8.87 19.58 0.22
N TYR A 223 -9.90 18.91 -0.28
CA TYR A 223 -11.26 19.07 0.22
C TYR A 223 -11.38 18.64 1.69
N TYR A 224 -10.74 17.54 2.09
CA TYR A 224 -10.68 17.07 3.46
C TYR A 224 -9.87 18.02 4.34
N ASP A 225 -8.71 18.46 3.85
CA ASP A 225 -7.82 19.35 4.60
C ASP A 225 -8.51 20.69 4.91
N ILE A 226 -9.24 21.27 3.94
CA ILE A 226 -9.97 22.53 4.11
C ILE A 226 -11.03 22.41 5.21
N THR A 227 -11.82 21.33 5.24
CA THR A 227 -12.87 21.20 6.27
C THR A 227 -12.26 21.03 7.66
N ARG A 228 -11.22 20.20 7.81
CA ARG A 228 -10.56 19.97 9.11
C ARG A 228 -9.81 21.19 9.62
N ILE A 229 -9.19 21.98 8.74
CA ILE A 229 -8.54 23.25 9.11
C ILE A 229 -9.58 24.32 9.48
N ALA A 230 -10.70 24.40 8.76
CA ALA A 230 -11.78 25.34 9.11
C ALA A 230 -12.30 25.09 10.54
N TRP A 231 -12.48 23.82 10.92
CA TRP A 231 -12.92 23.45 12.27
C TRP A 231 -11.91 23.86 13.35
N LEU A 232 -10.61 23.77 13.05
CA LEU A 232 -9.55 24.27 13.94
C LEU A 232 -9.66 25.77 14.21
N PHE A 233 -10.05 26.56 13.20
CA PHE A 233 -10.23 28.01 13.31
C PHE A 233 -11.57 28.43 13.90
N GLY A 234 -12.37 27.51 14.45
CA GLY A 234 -13.67 27.87 15.02
C GLY A 234 -14.82 27.91 14.01
N ILE A 235 -14.57 27.55 12.74
CA ILE A 235 -15.58 27.64 11.67
C ILE A 235 -16.25 26.28 11.51
N PRO A 236 -17.56 26.12 11.82
CA PRO A 236 -18.29 24.86 11.70
C PRO A 236 -18.65 24.54 10.23
N LEU A 237 -17.63 24.42 9.37
CA LEU A 237 -17.82 24.23 7.94
C LEU A 237 -18.41 22.84 7.65
N GLY A 238 -19.69 22.82 7.25
CA GLY A 238 -20.40 21.63 6.80
C GLY A 238 -20.80 20.64 7.90
N ILE A 239 -20.90 21.10 9.15
CA ILE A 239 -21.36 20.31 10.30
C ILE A 239 -22.33 21.12 11.16
N THR A 240 -23.18 20.45 11.93
CA THR A 240 -24.08 21.13 12.87
C THR A 240 -23.32 21.73 14.06
N LYS A 241 -23.93 22.69 14.76
CA LYS A 241 -23.32 23.33 15.92
C LYS A 241 -23.10 22.35 17.06
N GLU A 242 -24.02 21.40 17.24
CA GLU A 242 -23.98 20.37 18.26
C GLU A 242 -22.81 19.42 18.01
N LEU A 243 -22.63 18.97 16.76
CA LEU A 243 -21.47 18.16 16.38
C LEU A 243 -20.17 18.95 16.54
N PHE A 244 -20.17 20.23 16.15
CA PHE A 244 -18.99 21.06 16.31
C PHE A 244 -18.58 21.25 17.78
N GLN A 245 -19.54 21.50 18.67
CA GLN A 245 -19.30 21.64 20.10
C GLN A 245 -18.75 20.34 20.70
N SER A 246 -19.34 19.19 20.38
CA SER A 246 -18.83 17.89 20.84
C SER A 246 -17.41 17.60 20.35
N LEU A 247 -17.05 18.01 19.14
CA LEU A 247 -15.68 17.89 18.61
C LEU A 247 -14.69 18.80 19.37
N GLN A 248 -15.13 19.98 19.80
CA GLN A 248 -14.31 20.90 20.60
C GLN A 248 -14.10 20.37 22.02
N GLU A 249 -15.17 19.90 22.68
CA GLU A 249 -15.13 19.35 24.03
C GLU A 249 -14.27 18.08 24.12
N SER A 250 -14.37 17.20 23.12
CA SER A 250 -13.54 15.98 23.04
C SER A 250 -12.10 16.23 22.59
N GLY A 251 -11.78 17.44 22.10
CA GLY A 251 -10.49 17.75 21.48
C GLY A 251 -10.28 17.09 20.10
N ALA A 252 -11.30 16.43 19.53
CA ALA A 252 -11.23 15.77 18.23
C ALA A 252 -10.93 16.74 17.07
N VAL A 253 -11.19 18.05 17.23
CA VAL A 253 -10.76 19.08 16.28
C VAL A 253 -9.23 19.08 16.10
N TRP A 254 -8.46 18.90 17.17
CA TRP A 254 -7.00 18.82 17.11
C TRP A 254 -6.51 17.56 16.40
N ALA A 255 -7.17 16.43 16.64
CA ALA A 255 -6.89 15.19 15.92
C ALA A 255 -7.18 15.34 14.41
N GLY A 256 -8.30 15.96 14.06
CA GLY A 256 -8.65 16.28 12.67
C GLY A 256 -7.63 17.20 11.99
N ALA A 257 -7.18 18.24 12.68
CA ALA A 257 -6.13 19.13 12.19
C ALA A 257 -4.78 18.42 12.04
N GLY A 258 -4.41 17.55 12.98
CA GLY A 258 -3.23 16.70 12.89
C GLY A 258 -3.26 15.80 11.66
N LEU A 259 -4.41 15.18 11.38
CA LEU A 259 -4.60 14.37 10.17
C LEU A 259 -4.52 15.21 8.89
N ALA A 260 -5.06 16.42 8.87
CA ALA A 260 -4.89 17.34 7.75
C ALA A 260 -3.41 17.71 7.55
N LEU A 261 -2.64 17.92 8.62
CA LEU A 261 -1.20 18.18 8.51
C LEU A 261 -0.43 16.97 7.96
N VAL A 262 -0.78 15.76 8.39
CA VAL A 262 -0.21 14.50 7.85
C VAL A 262 -0.54 14.36 6.36
N SER A 263 -1.79 14.64 5.99
CA SER A 263 -2.27 14.64 4.60
C SER A 263 -1.52 15.66 3.73
N ILE A 264 -1.40 16.92 4.17
CA ILE A 264 -0.65 17.97 3.49
C ILE A 264 0.83 17.58 3.35
N SER A 265 1.42 17.00 4.39
CA SER A 265 2.79 16.47 4.35
C SER A 265 2.92 15.35 3.31
N GLY A 266 1.94 14.45 3.23
CA GLY A 266 1.84 13.41 2.21
C GLY A 266 1.69 13.98 0.79
N ALA A 267 0.89 15.04 0.61
CA ALA A 267 0.74 15.74 -0.66
C ALA A 267 2.06 16.42 -1.08
N PHE A 268 2.77 17.03 -0.12
CA PHE A 268 4.10 17.58 -0.34
C PHE A 268 5.08 16.48 -0.76
N LEU A 269 5.12 15.34 -0.06
CA LEU A 269 5.95 14.18 -0.46
C LEU A 269 5.57 13.62 -1.83
N THR A 270 4.29 13.62 -2.19
CA THR A 270 3.78 13.17 -3.50
C THR A 270 4.31 14.04 -4.64
N ARG A 271 4.53 15.34 -4.40
CA ARG A 271 5.24 16.23 -5.34
C ARG A 271 6.66 15.75 -5.66
N GLY A 272 7.27 14.96 -4.77
CA GLY A 272 8.51 14.22 -4.98
C GLY A 272 8.51 13.35 -6.23
N LEU A 273 7.38 12.74 -6.58
CA LEU A 273 7.28 11.83 -7.73
C LEU A 273 7.56 12.52 -9.08
N ILE A 274 7.36 13.84 -9.16
CA ILE A 274 7.53 14.63 -10.40
C ILE A 274 8.68 15.62 -10.35
N LYS A 275 9.32 15.82 -9.20
CA LYS A 275 10.38 16.82 -9.00
C LYS A 275 11.74 16.16 -8.70
N PRO A 276 12.88 16.87 -8.92
CA PRO A 276 14.22 16.31 -8.76
C PRO A 276 14.53 15.76 -7.36
N TRP A 277 13.94 16.34 -6.32
CA TRP A 277 14.15 15.92 -4.92
C TRP A 277 13.63 14.51 -4.59
N GLY A 278 12.71 13.95 -5.37
CA GLY A 278 12.33 12.53 -5.25
C GLY A 278 13.37 11.58 -5.86
N GLU A 279 14.38 12.11 -6.53
CA GLU A 279 15.45 11.34 -7.18
C GLU A 279 16.81 11.49 -6.48
N ILE A 280 17.03 12.67 -5.90
CA ILE A 280 18.24 13.08 -5.21
C ILE A 280 17.82 13.81 -3.94
N PHE A 281 18.36 13.41 -2.79
CA PHE A 281 18.01 14.07 -1.54
C PHE A 281 18.41 15.56 -1.59
N PRO A 282 17.47 16.47 -1.24
CA PRO A 282 17.76 17.89 -1.21
C PRO A 282 18.94 18.24 -0.30
N ARG A 283 19.61 19.35 -0.61
CA ARG A 283 20.81 19.81 0.14
C ARG A 283 20.53 20.19 1.60
N TRP A 284 19.28 20.49 1.94
CA TRP A 284 18.87 20.85 3.30
C TRP A 284 18.61 19.64 4.21
N ILE A 285 18.64 18.40 3.69
CA ILE A 285 18.52 17.19 4.52
C ILE A 285 19.93 16.83 5.03
N PRO A 286 20.18 16.93 6.36
CA PRO A 286 21.48 16.58 6.93
C PRO A 286 21.87 15.14 6.59
N PHE A 287 23.16 14.87 6.37
CA PHE A 287 23.76 13.54 6.09
C PHE A 287 23.37 12.83 4.77
N LEU A 288 22.25 13.20 4.16
CA LEU A 288 21.74 12.60 2.92
C LEU A 288 21.85 13.50 1.70
N ALA A 289 22.13 14.79 1.88
CA ALA A 289 22.31 15.79 0.83
C ALA A 289 23.09 15.27 -0.39
N GLY A 290 22.49 15.39 -1.59
CA GLY A 290 23.12 15.03 -2.86
C GLY A 290 23.19 13.52 -3.17
N LYS A 291 22.81 12.64 -2.23
CA LYS A 291 22.76 11.19 -2.48
C LYS A 291 21.52 10.83 -3.32
N ARG A 292 21.64 9.81 -4.18
CA ARG A 292 20.50 9.29 -4.96
C ARG A 292 19.52 8.57 -4.04
N VAL A 293 18.24 8.94 -4.12
CA VAL A 293 17.15 8.29 -3.37
C VAL A 293 16.88 6.92 -3.98
N HIS A 294 16.86 5.87 -3.14
CA HIS A 294 16.49 4.54 -3.59
C HIS A 294 14.99 4.52 -3.98
N PRO A 295 14.59 4.07 -5.19
CA PRO A 295 13.20 4.18 -5.64
C PRO A 295 12.16 3.53 -4.70
N ALA A 296 12.53 2.46 -4.00
CA ALA A 296 11.65 1.80 -3.04
C ALA A 296 11.18 2.71 -1.88
N LEU A 297 11.97 3.73 -1.50
CA LEU A 297 11.58 4.67 -0.44
C LEU A 297 10.35 5.49 -0.79
N ALA A 298 10.11 5.75 -2.08
CA ALA A 298 8.90 6.43 -2.54
C ALA A 298 7.80 5.42 -2.91
N ILE A 299 8.17 4.33 -3.61
CA ILE A 299 7.19 3.40 -4.18
C ILE A 299 6.47 2.59 -3.11
N VAL A 300 7.17 2.14 -2.07
CA VAL A 300 6.58 1.24 -1.07
C VAL A 300 5.58 1.99 -0.19
N PRO A 301 5.90 3.14 0.41
CA PRO A 301 4.92 3.87 1.21
C PRO A 301 3.76 4.37 0.35
N ALA A 302 4.03 4.92 -0.84
CA ALA A 302 2.97 5.44 -1.70
C ALA A 302 2.04 4.33 -2.20
N GLY A 303 2.57 3.15 -2.57
CA GLY A 303 1.78 1.99 -2.94
C GLY A 303 0.95 1.43 -1.78
N PHE A 304 1.53 1.38 -0.58
CA PHE A 304 0.84 0.91 0.62
C PHE A 304 -0.32 1.82 1.01
N VAL A 305 -0.08 3.13 1.09
CA VAL A 305 -1.11 4.14 1.37
C VAL A 305 -2.17 4.15 0.27
N SER A 306 -1.78 4.02 -1.01
CA SER A 306 -2.72 3.90 -2.13
C SER A 306 -3.70 2.74 -1.97
N ILE A 307 -3.21 1.53 -1.63
CA ILE A 307 -4.07 0.36 -1.42
C ILE A 307 -5.06 0.63 -0.28
N MET A 308 -4.56 1.14 0.84
CA MET A 308 -5.37 1.43 2.02
C MET A 308 -6.43 2.52 1.77
N LEU A 309 -6.09 3.58 1.03
CA LEU A 309 -7.03 4.63 0.65
C LEU A 309 -8.14 4.10 -0.27
N ILE A 310 -7.80 3.23 -1.21
CA ILE A 310 -8.81 2.59 -2.07
C ILE A 310 -9.72 1.69 -1.22
N ALA A 311 -9.15 0.85 -0.35
CA ALA A 311 -9.93 -0.06 0.51
C ALA A 311 -10.88 0.73 1.43
N ALA A 312 -10.36 1.72 2.15
CA ALA A 312 -11.15 2.61 3.00
C ALA A 312 -12.20 3.38 2.19
N GLY A 313 -11.81 3.91 1.03
CA GLY A 313 -12.69 4.67 0.16
C GLY A 313 -13.87 3.86 -0.39
N ILE A 314 -13.65 2.60 -0.78
CA ILE A 314 -14.73 1.70 -1.22
C ILE A 314 -15.77 1.55 -0.12
N GLN A 315 -15.35 1.30 1.12
CA GLN A 315 -16.29 1.15 2.24
C GLN A 315 -17.02 2.45 2.55
N ILE A 316 -16.32 3.59 2.50
CA ILE A 316 -16.92 4.90 2.76
C ILE A 316 -17.99 5.22 1.71
N VAL A 317 -17.71 4.97 0.43
CA VAL A 317 -18.69 5.16 -0.66
C VAL A 317 -19.89 4.23 -0.48
N LEU A 318 -19.67 2.95 -0.16
CA LEU A 318 -20.74 2.00 0.09
C LEU A 318 -21.62 2.44 1.27
N ASN A 319 -21.02 2.76 2.42
CA ASN A 319 -21.76 3.21 3.60
C ASN A 319 -22.54 4.51 3.33
N PHE A 320 -21.92 5.50 2.66
CA PHE A 320 -22.58 6.75 2.30
C PHE A 320 -23.80 6.54 1.39
N SER A 321 -23.72 5.56 0.48
CA SER A 321 -24.83 5.22 -0.43
C SER A 321 -26.05 4.66 0.32
N PHE A 322 -25.86 4.10 1.52
CA PHE A 322 -26.95 3.54 2.32
C PHE A 322 -27.47 4.50 3.41
N SER A 323 -26.63 5.34 4.01
CA SER A 323 -27.00 6.15 5.17
C SER A 323 -27.00 7.66 4.94
N SER A 324 -26.44 8.14 3.83
CA SER A 324 -26.51 9.53 3.31
C SER A 324 -26.71 10.63 4.37
N ASP A 325 -25.67 10.94 5.15
CA ASP A 325 -25.68 12.08 6.07
C ASP A 325 -25.26 13.37 5.34
N PHE A 326 -26.26 14.08 4.82
CA PHE A 326 -26.08 15.39 4.18
C PHE A 326 -26.03 16.55 5.17
N GLN A 327 -26.49 16.38 6.42
CA GLN A 327 -26.44 17.44 7.42
C GLN A 327 -25.00 17.71 7.87
N ASN A 328 -24.20 16.65 8.01
CA ASN A 328 -22.78 16.75 8.36
C ASN A 328 -21.87 16.45 7.17
N TRP A 329 -22.21 17.00 5.99
CA TRP A 329 -21.46 16.75 4.77
C TRP A 329 -19.95 17.02 4.92
N GLY A 330 -19.55 18.03 5.69
CA GLY A 330 -18.15 18.38 5.93
C GLY A 330 -17.36 17.28 6.67
N ALA A 331 -18.05 16.38 7.36
CA ALA A 331 -17.44 15.21 8.00
C ALA A 331 -17.29 14.04 7.02
N SER A 332 -18.28 13.81 6.15
CA SER A 332 -18.47 12.59 5.38
C SER A 332 -18.06 12.71 3.91
N THR A 333 -18.47 13.78 3.21
CA THR A 333 -18.28 13.92 1.76
C THR A 333 -16.83 14.09 1.33
N PRO A 334 -15.91 14.72 2.08
CA PRO A 334 -14.51 14.76 1.69
C PRO A 334 -13.87 13.38 1.59
N LEU A 335 -14.34 12.44 2.41
CA LEU A 335 -13.84 11.06 2.43
C LEU A 335 -14.25 10.29 1.17
N LEU A 336 -15.28 10.72 0.43
CA LEU A 336 -15.67 10.11 -0.84
C LEU A 336 -14.60 10.27 -1.94
N LEU A 337 -13.66 11.19 -1.77
CA LEU A 337 -12.52 11.34 -2.68
C LEU A 337 -11.38 10.34 -2.40
N PHE A 338 -11.46 9.52 -1.35
CA PHE A 338 -10.41 8.54 -1.01
C PHE A 338 -10.11 7.54 -2.14
N PRO A 339 -11.10 6.96 -2.85
CA PRO A 339 -10.81 6.11 -4.01
C PRO A 339 -10.05 6.85 -5.10
N ILE A 340 -10.46 8.09 -5.41
CA ILE A 340 -9.81 8.91 -6.44
C ILE A 340 -8.37 9.22 -6.02
N TRP A 341 -8.17 9.61 -4.75
CA TRP A 341 -6.85 9.88 -4.19
C TRP A 341 -5.95 8.64 -4.25
N GLY A 342 -6.45 7.50 -3.76
CA GLY A 342 -5.73 6.24 -3.75
C GLY A 342 -5.37 5.74 -5.15
N ILE A 343 -6.31 5.78 -6.10
CA ILE A 343 -6.05 5.40 -7.51
C ILE A 343 -5.02 6.33 -8.13
N ALA A 344 -5.18 7.65 -7.97
CA ALA A 344 -4.24 8.63 -8.51
C ALA A 344 -2.84 8.42 -7.94
N LEU A 345 -2.70 8.21 -6.62
CA LEU A 345 -1.42 7.94 -5.97
C LEU A 345 -0.78 6.64 -6.48
N GLY A 346 -1.57 5.58 -6.63
CA GLY A 346 -1.09 4.29 -7.15
C GLY A 346 -0.60 4.41 -8.59
N VAL A 347 -1.37 5.07 -9.46
CA VAL A 347 -0.99 5.30 -10.86
C VAL A 347 0.22 6.22 -10.97
N ALA A 348 0.30 7.29 -10.17
CA ALA A 348 1.48 8.16 -10.09
C ALA A 348 2.73 7.37 -9.65
N THR A 349 2.58 6.45 -8.70
CA THR A 349 3.65 5.55 -8.24
C THR A 349 4.13 4.63 -9.36
N ILE A 350 3.22 4.10 -10.18
CA ILE A 350 3.56 3.29 -11.36
C ILE A 350 4.35 4.12 -12.38
N PHE A 351 3.91 5.35 -12.68
CA PHE A 351 4.66 6.25 -13.57
C PHE A 351 6.06 6.56 -13.03
N TYR A 352 6.16 6.85 -11.72
CA TYR A 352 7.45 7.08 -11.06
C TYR A 352 8.36 5.85 -11.15
N TYR A 353 7.82 4.65 -10.96
CA TYR A 353 8.56 3.40 -11.11
C TYR A 353 9.13 3.23 -12.52
N TYR A 354 8.32 3.43 -13.56
CA TYR A 354 8.80 3.31 -14.95
C TYR A 354 9.81 4.40 -15.31
N LYS A 355 9.60 5.64 -14.85
CA LYS A 355 10.55 6.75 -15.05
C LYS A 355 11.92 6.45 -14.43
N ARG A 356 11.95 5.84 -13.24
CA ARG A 356 13.20 5.52 -12.52
C ARG A 356 13.86 4.23 -13.00
N LYS A 357 13.20 3.48 -13.89
CA LYS A 357 13.70 2.22 -14.41
C LYS A 357 14.63 2.50 -15.59
N GLY A 358 15.94 2.43 -15.33
CA GLY A 358 16.94 2.36 -16.39
C GLY A 358 16.89 1.03 -17.16
N ARG A 359 17.90 0.81 -18.01
CA ARG A 359 18.09 -0.47 -18.72
C ARG A 359 17.96 -1.65 -17.77
N CYS A 360 17.18 -2.66 -18.16
CA CYS A 360 17.00 -3.83 -17.33
C CYS A 360 18.27 -4.71 -17.35
N ASN A 361 18.88 -4.92 -16.19
CA ASN A 361 20.08 -5.77 -16.08
C ASN A 361 19.85 -7.24 -16.49
N TYR A 362 18.61 -7.72 -16.55
CA TYR A 362 18.29 -9.12 -16.87
C TYR A 362 18.00 -9.36 -18.36
N CYS A 363 17.40 -8.40 -19.06
CA CYS A 363 17.12 -8.53 -20.50
C CYS A 363 17.89 -7.54 -21.37
N GLY A 364 18.70 -6.66 -20.78
CA GLY A 364 19.50 -5.65 -21.49
C GLY A 364 18.69 -4.51 -22.13
N LEU A 365 17.35 -4.54 -22.05
CA LEU A 365 16.46 -3.61 -22.74
C LEU A 365 16.18 -2.32 -22.00
#